data_AF-A0A940RJP5-F1
#
_entry.id   AF-A0A940RJP5-F1
#
_cell.length_a   1.000
_cell.length_b   1.000
_cell.length_c   1.000
_cell.angle_alpha   90.00
_cell.angle_beta   90.00
_cell.angle_gamma   90.00
#
_symmetry.space_group_name_H-M   'P 1'
#
loop_
_entity.id
_entity.type
_entity.pdbx_description
1 polymer ?
#
loop_
_entity_poly.entity_id
_entity_poly.type
_entity_poly.pdbx_seq_one_letter_code
_entity_poly.pdbx_strand_id
1 'polypeptide(L)'
;MSDGTAGIGRTIRAGLSGWAPGVRDAWAALVVGSLASLTPSLLSPGLSFLSLPIELAATTLAYGALYRLAFGGPKGVKGLRWGVAEWRLLATELLVTAVLTVLAAVLSVVVGAVAMGVARSAPAEFDTLSLEAFRGAMSGWGGMTASLVAIAAMLLMVWMFVRLALAPAATVALGRIQVLSAFPRTRGAVLLLVAVGVVLSAPACILVMVIGYLSAVAGLPDVAPVSRLIGVVLVFFYLIPVWTAALVHVYRHHVPPTPAPGSVRS
;
A
#
# COMPACT_ATOMS: atom_id res chain seq x y z
N MET A 1 16.86 22.68 8.89
CA MET A 1 16.29 21.91 7.75
C MET A 1 17.14 20.71 7.33
N SER A 2 18.37 20.52 7.83
CA SER A 2 19.25 19.38 7.55
C SER A 2 18.75 18.03 8.09
N ASP A 3 18.02 18.04 9.20
CA ASP A 3 17.75 16.82 9.97
C ASP A 3 16.66 15.95 9.33
N GLY A 4 15.70 16.58 8.64
CA GLY A 4 14.64 15.89 7.91
C GLY A 4 15.19 15.10 6.71
N THR A 5 16.06 15.72 5.91
CA THR A 5 16.69 15.08 4.75
C THR A 5 17.61 13.94 5.16
N ALA A 6 18.37 14.12 6.25
CA ALA A 6 19.20 13.07 6.82
C ALA A 6 18.35 11.87 7.30
N GLY A 7 17.17 12.13 7.89
CA GLY A 7 16.21 11.09 8.29
C GLY A 7 15.65 10.29 7.12
N ILE A 8 15.28 10.97 6.02
CA ILE A 8 14.79 10.33 4.79
C ILE A 8 15.88 9.43 4.19
N GLY A 9 17.10 9.95 4.02
CA GLY A 9 18.22 9.19 3.46
C GLY A 9 18.59 7.95 4.28
N ARG A 10 18.59 8.05 5.62
CA ARG A 10 18.80 6.89 6.51
C ARG A 10 17.71 5.84 6.36
N THR A 11 16.45 6.26 6.23
CA THR A 11 15.32 5.34 6.10
C THR A 11 15.33 4.63 4.74
N ILE A 12 15.63 5.35 3.65
CA ILE A 12 15.80 4.75 2.32
C ILE A 12 16.95 3.73 2.34
N ARG A 13 18.10 4.11 2.92
CA ARG A 13 19.24 3.21 3.05
C ARG A 13 18.89 1.98 3.88
N ALA A 14 18.15 2.14 4.97
CA ALA A 14 17.68 1.02 5.78
C ALA A 14 16.77 0.09 4.96
N GLY A 15 15.81 0.64 4.22
CA GLY A 15 14.96 -0.10 3.30
C GLY A 15 15.76 -0.92 2.28
N LEU A 16 16.67 -0.27 1.55
CA LEU A 16 17.50 -0.91 0.53
C LEU A 16 18.48 -1.94 1.12
N SER A 17 19.05 -1.68 2.30
CA SER A 17 19.94 -2.62 2.98
C SER A 17 19.22 -3.87 3.50
N GLY A 18 17.93 -3.75 3.83
CA GLY A 18 17.09 -4.86 4.25
C GLY A 18 16.57 -5.73 3.11
N TRP A 19 16.70 -5.27 1.86
CA TRP A 19 16.22 -5.96 0.68
C TRP A 19 16.86 -7.33 0.47
N ALA A 20 18.19 -7.37 0.26
CA ALA A 20 18.88 -8.63 -0.05
C ALA A 20 18.79 -9.66 1.07
N PRO A 21 18.96 -9.31 2.36
CA PRO A 21 18.75 -10.25 3.47
C PRO A 21 17.29 -10.72 3.55
N GLY A 22 16.33 -9.81 3.37
CA GLY A 22 14.90 -10.14 3.39
C GLY A 22 14.52 -11.14 2.30
N VAL A 23 14.95 -10.90 1.06
CA VAL A 23 14.73 -11.83 -0.05
C VAL A 23 15.42 -13.16 0.21
N ARG A 24 16.69 -13.17 0.62
CA ARG A 24 17.45 -14.41 0.84
C ARG A 24 16.86 -15.29 1.95
N ASP A 25 16.39 -14.68 3.03
CA ASP A 25 15.97 -15.41 4.22
C ASP A 25 14.45 -15.70 4.24
N ALA A 26 13.65 -14.97 3.44
CA ALA A 26 12.20 -15.17 3.27
C ALA A 26 11.76 -15.61 1.86
N TRP A 27 12.67 -16.06 0.99
CA TRP A 27 12.36 -16.33 -0.42
C TRP A 27 11.17 -17.28 -0.63
N ALA A 28 11.00 -18.30 0.21
CA ALA A 28 9.91 -19.27 0.04
C ALA A 28 8.54 -18.62 0.27
N ALA A 29 8.45 -17.72 1.27
CA ALA A 29 7.23 -16.93 1.48
C ALA A 29 6.97 -15.96 0.33
N LEU A 30 8.00 -15.34 -0.23
CA LEU A 30 7.86 -14.41 -1.37
C LEU A 30 7.41 -15.15 -2.64
N VAL A 31 7.98 -16.32 -2.92
CA VAL A 31 7.58 -17.16 -4.06
C VAL A 31 6.14 -17.61 -3.90
N VAL A 32 5.77 -18.20 -2.76
CA VAL A 32 4.39 -18.67 -2.52
C VAL A 32 3.40 -17.51 -2.59
N GLY A 33 3.73 -16.36 -2.01
CA GLY A 33 2.90 -15.16 -2.12
C GLY A 33 2.76 -14.66 -3.56
N SER A 34 3.84 -14.63 -4.33
CA SER A 34 3.81 -14.20 -5.74
C SER A 34 2.96 -15.14 -6.61
N LEU A 35 3.06 -16.45 -6.40
CA LEU A 35 2.24 -17.43 -7.11
C LEU A 35 0.78 -17.30 -6.71
N ALA A 36 0.49 -17.14 -5.41
CA ALA A 36 -0.86 -16.91 -4.92
C ALA A 36 -1.48 -15.64 -5.52
N SER A 37 -0.73 -14.54 -5.62
CA SER A 37 -1.19 -13.28 -6.22
C SER A 37 -1.48 -13.37 -7.74
N LEU A 38 -0.90 -14.36 -8.42
CA LEU A 38 -1.23 -14.64 -9.83
C LEU A 38 -2.52 -15.47 -9.98
N THR A 39 -2.92 -16.25 -8.98
CA THR A 39 -4.09 -17.14 -9.08
C THR A 39 -5.43 -16.46 -9.34
N PRO A 40 -5.73 -15.22 -8.88
CA PRO A 40 -6.98 -14.54 -9.20
C PRO A 40 -7.24 -14.41 -10.71
N SER A 41 -6.18 -14.35 -11.52
CA SER A 41 -6.31 -14.29 -12.98
C SER A 41 -6.80 -15.58 -13.63
N LEU A 42 -6.72 -16.69 -12.90
CA LEU A 42 -7.15 -18.02 -13.34
C LEU A 42 -8.54 -18.38 -12.81
N LEU A 43 -9.13 -17.53 -11.93
CA LEU A 43 -10.44 -17.78 -11.36
C LEU A 43 -11.55 -17.48 -12.38
N SER A 44 -12.59 -18.32 -12.37
CA SER A 44 -13.81 -18.05 -13.11
C SER A 44 -14.55 -16.84 -12.53
N PRO A 45 -15.44 -16.18 -13.30
CA PRO A 45 -16.22 -15.03 -12.81
C PRO A 45 -16.98 -15.33 -11.51
N GLY A 46 -17.51 -16.56 -11.36
CA GLY A 46 -18.22 -17.01 -10.15
C GLY A 46 -17.34 -17.15 -8.91
N LEU A 47 -16.02 -17.26 -9.06
CA LEU A 47 -15.05 -17.37 -7.95
C LEU A 47 -14.25 -16.08 -7.72
N SER A 48 -14.51 -15.02 -8.50
CA SER A 48 -13.74 -13.77 -8.43
C SER A 48 -13.82 -13.08 -7.06
N PHE A 49 -14.83 -13.38 -6.24
CA PHE A 49 -14.93 -12.89 -4.86
C PHE A 49 -13.80 -13.41 -3.95
N LEU A 50 -13.12 -14.51 -4.31
CA LEU A 50 -11.97 -15.04 -3.58
C LEU A 50 -10.65 -14.31 -3.87
N SER A 51 -10.62 -13.45 -4.89
CA SER A 51 -9.41 -12.71 -5.28
C SER A 51 -8.82 -11.90 -4.12
N LEU A 52 -9.66 -11.15 -3.41
CA LEU A 52 -9.25 -10.30 -2.29
C LEU A 52 -8.73 -11.12 -1.10
N PRO A 53 -9.44 -12.16 -0.62
CA PRO A 53 -8.90 -13.06 0.41
C PRO A 53 -7.57 -13.70 0.04
N ILE A 54 -7.39 -14.13 -1.21
CA ILE A 54 -6.14 -14.73 -1.70
C ILE A 54 -5.02 -13.70 -1.68
N GLU A 55 -5.26 -12.49 -2.18
CA GLU A 55 -4.28 -11.41 -2.21
C GLU A 55 -3.86 -10.97 -0.79
N LEU A 56 -4.83 -10.88 0.13
CA LEU A 56 -4.55 -10.61 1.54
C LEU A 56 -3.72 -11.72 2.16
N ALA A 57 -4.07 -12.99 1.94
CA ALA A 57 -3.28 -14.10 2.46
C ALA A 57 -1.83 -14.12 1.89
N ALA A 58 -1.69 -13.84 0.59
CA ALA A 58 -0.40 -13.76 -0.10
C ALA A 58 0.49 -12.65 0.47
N THR A 59 -0.07 -11.45 0.64
CA THR A 59 0.65 -10.29 1.18
C THR A 59 0.95 -10.46 2.68
N THR A 60 0.01 -10.95 3.48
CA THR A 60 0.23 -11.30 4.90
C THR A 60 1.37 -12.31 5.05
N LEU A 61 1.45 -13.33 4.19
CA LEU A 61 2.54 -14.32 4.25
C LEU A 61 3.91 -13.66 4.07
N ALA A 62 4.02 -12.79 3.06
CA ALA A 62 5.25 -12.06 2.75
C ALA A 62 5.63 -11.07 3.86
N TYR A 63 4.70 -10.20 4.26
CA TYR A 63 4.91 -9.24 5.35
C TYR A 63 5.22 -9.94 6.67
N GLY A 64 4.49 -11.00 6.99
CA GLY A 64 4.69 -11.79 8.21
C GLY A 64 6.10 -12.37 8.27
N ALA A 65 6.58 -12.97 7.18
CA ALA A 65 7.95 -13.50 7.11
C ALA A 65 9.00 -12.42 7.34
N LEU A 66 8.86 -11.27 6.67
CA LEU A 66 9.81 -10.16 6.76
C LEU A 66 9.78 -9.46 8.13
N TYR A 67 8.60 -9.23 8.71
CA TYR A 67 8.49 -8.66 10.06
C TYR A 67 9.04 -9.61 11.11
N ARG A 68 8.81 -10.93 11.00
CA ARG A 68 9.42 -11.91 11.93
C ARG A 68 10.94 -11.89 11.84
N LEU A 69 11.50 -11.86 10.63
CA LEU A 69 12.95 -11.74 10.46
C LEU A 69 13.49 -10.46 11.10
N ALA A 70 12.78 -9.34 10.89
CA ALA A 70 13.21 -8.06 11.40
C ALA A 70 13.13 -7.97 12.94
N PHE A 71 12.08 -8.51 13.56
CA PHE A 71 11.86 -8.48 15.02
C PHE A 71 12.43 -9.70 15.77
N GLY A 72 13.19 -10.57 15.12
CA GLY A 72 13.81 -11.74 15.75
C GLY A 72 12.82 -12.85 16.14
N GLY A 73 11.67 -12.92 15.47
CA GLY A 73 10.65 -13.94 15.69
C GLY A 73 11.01 -15.31 15.09
N PRO A 74 10.14 -16.33 15.27
CA PRO A 74 10.39 -17.68 14.81
C PRO A 74 10.62 -17.75 13.29
N LYS A 75 11.79 -18.26 12.91
CA LYS A 75 12.16 -18.49 11.51
C LYS A 75 11.52 -19.80 11.05
N GLY A 76 10.46 -19.70 10.25
CA GLY A 76 9.92 -20.85 9.51
C GLY A 76 10.91 -21.34 8.46
N VAL A 77 10.55 -22.38 7.70
CA VAL A 77 11.37 -22.87 6.59
C VAL A 77 11.46 -21.77 5.53
N LYS A 78 12.60 -21.06 5.48
CA LYS A 78 12.85 -19.94 4.56
C LYS A 78 11.73 -18.88 4.54
N GLY A 79 11.20 -18.57 5.73
CA GLY A 79 10.13 -17.60 5.94
C GLY A 79 8.72 -18.18 5.86
N LEU A 80 8.54 -19.41 5.36
CA LEU A 80 7.24 -20.05 5.25
C LEU A 80 6.77 -20.54 6.63
N ARG A 81 5.80 -19.84 7.19
CA ARG A 81 5.11 -20.19 8.43
C ARG A 81 3.83 -19.39 8.52
N TRP A 82 2.74 -20.07 8.85
CA TRP A 82 1.48 -19.45 9.25
C TRP A 82 1.24 -19.74 10.72
N GLY A 83 1.01 -18.71 11.51
CA GLY A 83 0.86 -18.82 12.95
C GLY A 83 0.10 -17.63 13.53
N VAL A 84 0.16 -17.49 14.85
CA VAL A 84 -0.63 -16.47 15.57
C VAL A 84 -0.24 -15.05 15.15
N ALA A 85 1.04 -14.80 14.85
CA ALA A 85 1.48 -13.49 14.39
C ALA A 85 0.88 -13.15 13.01
N GLU A 86 0.79 -14.13 12.11
CA GLU A 86 0.22 -13.99 10.77
C GLU A 86 -1.29 -13.80 10.84
N TRP A 87 -1.99 -14.52 11.73
CA TRP A 87 -3.42 -14.26 11.97
C TRP A 87 -3.69 -12.86 12.49
N ARG A 88 -2.86 -12.36 13.40
CA ARG A 88 -2.97 -10.97 13.90
C ARG A 88 -2.67 -9.96 12.79
N LEU A 89 -1.66 -10.25 11.97
CA LEU A 89 -1.29 -9.42 10.84
C LEU A 89 -2.41 -9.38 9.78
N LEU A 90 -2.97 -10.54 9.42
CA LEU A 90 -4.13 -10.63 8.53
C LEU A 90 -5.31 -9.84 9.08
N ALA A 91 -5.62 -9.98 10.37
CA ALA A 91 -6.69 -9.21 11.00
C ALA A 91 -6.42 -7.70 10.94
N THR A 92 -5.17 -7.27 11.15
CA THR A 92 -4.76 -5.88 11.00
C THR A 92 -4.88 -5.39 9.54
N GLU A 93 -4.42 -6.17 8.57
CA GLU A 93 -4.54 -5.85 7.14
C GLU A 93 -6.00 -5.80 6.69
N LEU A 94 -6.84 -6.73 7.16
CA LEU A 94 -8.28 -6.74 6.91
C LEU A 94 -8.95 -5.47 7.47
N LEU A 95 -8.63 -5.10 8.72
CA LEU A 95 -9.17 -3.90 9.35
C LEU A 95 -8.71 -2.62 8.64
N VAL A 96 -7.43 -2.53 8.26
CA VAL A 96 -6.92 -1.40 7.48
C VAL A 96 -7.61 -1.33 6.11
N THR A 97 -7.73 -2.46 5.42
CA THR A 97 -8.42 -2.55 4.13
C THR A 97 -9.88 -2.14 4.25
N ALA A 98 -10.59 -2.60 5.28
CA ALA A 98 -11.97 -2.21 5.55
C ALA A 98 -12.10 -0.69 5.77
N VAL A 99 -11.23 -0.10 6.62
CA VAL A 99 -11.22 1.36 6.86
C VAL A 99 -10.98 2.14 5.58
N LEU A 100 -9.98 1.75 4.79
CA LEU A 100 -9.66 2.41 3.52
C LEU A 100 -10.76 2.23 2.48
N THR A 101 -11.43 1.07 2.46
CA THR A 101 -12.56 0.79 1.56
C THR A 101 -13.76 1.66 1.90
N VAL A 102 -14.13 1.77 3.18
CA VAL A 102 -15.21 2.65 3.64
C VAL A 102 -14.87 4.10 3.30
N LEU A 103 -13.64 4.55 3.57
CA LEU A 103 -13.19 5.89 3.18
C LEU A 103 -13.27 6.10 1.66
N ALA A 104 -12.85 5.12 0.86
CA ALA A 104 -12.89 5.20 -0.60
C ALA A 104 -14.31 5.31 -1.12
N ALA A 105 -15.25 4.54 -0.54
CA ALA A 105 -16.66 4.61 -0.89
C ALA A 105 -17.24 6.00 -0.59
N VAL A 106 -17.00 6.53 0.62
CA VAL A 106 -17.45 7.87 1.01
C VAL A 106 -16.87 8.94 0.09
N LEU A 107 -15.56 8.90 -0.18
CA LEU A 107 -14.92 9.87 -1.06
C LEU A 107 -15.39 9.77 -2.51
N SER A 108 -15.66 8.56 -3.00
CA SER A 108 -16.22 8.36 -4.35
C SER A 108 -17.62 8.95 -4.47
N VAL A 109 -18.46 8.81 -3.44
CA VAL A 109 -19.77 9.46 -3.36
C VAL A 109 -19.63 10.98 -3.37
N VAL A 110 -18.68 11.53 -2.59
CA VAL A 110 -18.43 12.99 -2.57
C VAL A 110 -17.96 13.50 -3.93
N VAL A 111 -16.98 12.84 -4.54
CA VAL A 111 -16.47 13.21 -5.87
C VAL A 111 -17.58 13.11 -6.92
N GLY A 112 -18.36 12.03 -6.90
CA GLY A 112 -19.49 11.84 -7.80
C GLY A 112 -20.57 12.91 -7.62
N ALA A 113 -20.91 13.27 -6.38
CA ALA A 113 -21.87 14.32 -6.07
C ALA A 113 -21.41 15.70 -6.55
N VAL A 114 -20.13 16.04 -6.36
CA VAL A 114 -19.56 17.30 -6.86
C VAL A 114 -19.56 17.32 -8.38
N ALA A 115 -19.13 16.24 -9.03
CA ALA A 115 -19.12 16.14 -10.48
C ALA A 115 -20.53 16.28 -11.08
N MET A 116 -21.53 15.64 -10.46
CA MET A 116 -22.94 15.78 -10.85
C MET A 116 -23.49 17.19 -10.60
N GLY A 117 -23.11 17.83 -9.50
CA GLY A 117 -23.49 19.21 -9.19
C GLY A 117 -22.92 20.21 -10.20
N VAL A 118 -21.66 20.04 -10.57
CA VAL A 118 -21.00 20.80 -11.65
C VAL A 118 -21.72 20.58 -12.98
N ALA A 119 -21.98 19.32 -13.35
CA ALA A 119 -22.62 18.99 -14.61
C ALA A 119 -24.01 19.61 -14.76
N ARG A 120 -24.80 19.63 -13.67
CA ARG A 120 -26.12 20.27 -13.64
C ARG A 120 -26.10 21.80 -13.63
N SER A 121 -24.95 22.42 -13.37
CA SER A 121 -24.80 23.88 -13.49
C SER A 121 -24.55 24.36 -14.93
N ALA A 122 -24.39 23.42 -15.87
CA ALA A 122 -24.32 23.66 -17.31
C ALA A 122 -25.75 23.90 -17.91
N PRO A 123 -25.90 24.36 -19.17
CA PRO A 123 -27.19 24.82 -19.70
C PRO A 123 -28.30 23.75 -19.67
N ALA A 124 -29.56 24.22 -19.71
CA ALA A 124 -30.78 23.51 -19.33
C ALA A 124 -31.12 22.20 -20.08
N GLU A 125 -30.38 21.83 -21.12
CA GLU A 125 -30.57 20.60 -21.91
C GLU A 125 -29.46 19.56 -21.65
N PHE A 126 -29.00 19.44 -20.40
CA PHE A 126 -27.98 18.46 -20.03
C PHE A 126 -28.56 17.04 -19.93
N ASP A 127 -28.25 16.18 -20.90
CA ASP A 127 -28.48 14.75 -20.79
C ASP A 127 -27.41 14.08 -19.91
N THR A 128 -27.81 13.67 -18.71
CA THR A 128 -26.94 13.00 -17.73
C THR A 128 -26.41 11.64 -18.18
N LEU A 129 -27.00 11.02 -19.20
CA LEU A 129 -26.62 9.69 -19.69
C LEU A 129 -25.65 9.75 -20.87
N SER A 130 -25.48 10.92 -21.50
CA SER A 130 -24.52 11.10 -22.59
C SER A 130 -23.11 11.39 -22.05
N LEU A 131 -22.17 10.49 -22.38
CA LEU A 131 -20.75 10.65 -22.03
C LEU A 131 -20.14 11.91 -22.68
N GLU A 132 -20.61 12.28 -23.87
CA GLU A 132 -20.16 13.46 -24.60
C GLU A 132 -20.67 14.74 -23.94
N ALA A 133 -21.93 14.75 -23.52
CA ALA A 133 -22.50 15.87 -22.76
C ALA A 133 -21.75 16.05 -21.43
N PHE A 134 -21.51 14.96 -20.69
CA PHE A 134 -20.75 15.00 -19.44
C PHE A 134 -19.32 15.51 -19.64
N ARG A 135 -18.63 15.05 -20.70
CA ARG A 135 -17.28 15.52 -21.03
C ARG A 135 -17.27 17.00 -21.41
N GLY A 136 -18.28 17.47 -22.13
CA GLY A 136 -18.48 18.88 -22.47
C GLY A 136 -18.78 19.75 -21.25
N ALA A 137 -19.61 19.29 -20.32
CA ALA A 137 -19.89 20.01 -19.07
C ALA A 137 -18.66 20.11 -18.16
N MET A 138 -17.74 19.14 -18.27
CA MET A 138 -16.49 19.10 -17.54
C MET A 138 -15.33 19.85 -18.24
N SER A 139 -15.50 20.40 -19.44
CA SER A 139 -14.41 21.05 -20.19
C SER A 139 -14.17 22.53 -19.82
N GLY A 140 -14.45 22.93 -18.58
CA GLY A 140 -14.32 24.32 -18.10
C GLY A 140 -13.97 24.43 -16.62
N TRP A 141 -14.19 25.60 -16.04
CA TRP A 141 -13.89 25.88 -14.63
C TRP A 141 -14.57 24.90 -13.66
N GLY A 142 -15.79 24.46 -13.95
CA GLY A 142 -16.48 23.44 -13.17
C GLY A 142 -15.78 22.08 -13.19
N GLY A 143 -15.23 21.65 -14.33
CA GLY A 143 -14.45 20.42 -14.38
C GLY A 143 -13.12 20.54 -13.64
N MET A 144 -12.51 21.73 -13.61
CA MET A 144 -11.32 22.00 -12.81
C MET A 144 -11.60 21.86 -11.31
N THR A 145 -12.72 22.40 -10.82
CA THR A 145 -13.09 22.26 -9.40
C THR A 145 -13.41 20.80 -9.03
N ALA A 146 -14.15 20.08 -9.87
CA ALA A 146 -14.39 18.64 -9.66
C ALA A 146 -13.09 17.82 -9.65
N SER A 147 -12.13 18.17 -10.52
CA SER A 147 -10.80 17.53 -10.54
C SER A 147 -9.99 17.83 -9.28
N LEU A 148 -10.04 19.07 -8.77
CA LEU A 148 -9.38 19.42 -7.51
C LEU A 148 -9.95 18.62 -6.33
N VAL A 149 -11.27 18.39 -6.30
CA VAL A 149 -11.90 17.55 -5.27
C VAL A 149 -11.43 16.09 -5.39
N ALA A 150 -11.34 15.55 -6.61
CA ALA A 150 -10.80 14.21 -6.83
C ALA A 150 -9.33 14.08 -6.40
N ILE A 151 -8.50 15.10 -6.69
CA ILE A 151 -7.11 15.15 -6.24
C ILE A 151 -7.05 15.23 -4.71
N ALA A 152 -7.86 16.07 -4.08
CA ALA A 152 -7.91 16.19 -2.63
C ALA A 152 -8.34 14.87 -1.96
N ALA A 153 -9.32 14.17 -2.53
CA ALA A 153 -9.74 12.85 -2.08
C ALA A 153 -8.60 11.82 -2.19
N MET A 154 -7.86 11.82 -3.30
CA MET A 154 -6.68 10.97 -3.49
C MET A 154 -5.59 11.28 -2.46
N LEU A 155 -5.29 12.56 -2.22
CA LEU A 155 -4.30 12.98 -1.21
C LEU A 155 -4.73 12.56 0.20
N LEU A 156 -6.01 12.67 0.53
CA LEU A 156 -6.55 12.20 1.81
C LEU A 156 -6.43 10.68 1.94
N MET A 157 -6.66 9.93 0.86
CA MET A 157 -6.49 8.48 0.82
C MET A 157 -5.04 8.08 1.10
N VAL A 158 -4.10 8.70 0.40
CA VAL A 158 -2.65 8.48 0.59
C VAL A 158 -2.24 8.84 2.02
N TRP A 159 -2.73 9.97 2.54
CA TRP A 159 -2.47 10.39 3.91
C TRP A 159 -2.98 9.36 4.93
N MET A 160 -4.19 8.82 4.73
CA MET A 160 -4.75 7.77 5.59
C MET A 160 -4.01 6.44 5.50
N PHE A 161 -3.62 6.02 4.30
CA PHE A 161 -2.78 4.85 4.12
C PHE A 161 -1.45 4.98 4.88
N VAL A 162 -0.74 6.10 4.71
CA VAL A 162 0.52 6.35 5.40
C VAL A 162 0.35 6.41 6.93
N ARG A 163 -0.76 6.98 7.40
CA ARG A 163 -1.09 7.02 8.83
C ARG A 163 -1.30 5.65 9.45
N LEU A 164 -1.72 4.67 8.65
CA LEU A 164 -1.95 3.29 9.06
C LEU A 164 -0.77 2.36 8.72
N ALA A 165 0.23 2.83 7.97
CA ALA A 165 1.34 2.01 7.49
C ALA A 165 2.20 1.37 8.61
N LEU A 166 2.22 1.97 9.82
CA LEU A 166 2.92 1.38 10.98
C LEU A 166 2.07 0.39 11.79
N ALA A 167 0.78 0.23 11.50
CA ALA A 167 -0.09 -0.70 12.23
C ALA A 167 0.37 -2.18 12.11
N PRO A 168 0.81 -2.67 10.93
CA PRO A 168 1.38 -4.01 10.79
C PRO A 168 2.63 -4.22 11.65
N ALA A 169 3.61 -3.31 11.57
CA ALA A 169 4.84 -3.37 12.35
C ALA A 169 4.57 -3.34 13.87
N ALA A 170 3.67 -2.47 14.32
CA ALA A 170 3.26 -2.38 15.71
C ALA A 170 2.54 -3.64 16.20
N THR A 171 1.75 -4.27 15.34
CA THR A 171 1.01 -5.49 15.68
C THR A 171 1.94 -6.67 15.92
N VAL A 172 2.96 -6.82 15.07
CA VAL A 172 3.99 -7.86 15.25
C VAL A 172 4.86 -7.58 16.46
N ALA A 173 5.33 -6.34 16.63
CA ALA A 173 6.23 -5.97 17.72
C ALA A 173 5.58 -6.09 19.12
N LEU A 174 4.30 -5.71 19.26
CA LEU A 174 3.58 -5.75 20.53
C LEU A 174 2.77 -7.04 20.74
N GLY A 175 2.70 -7.91 19.73
CA GLY A 175 1.93 -9.15 19.80
C GLY A 175 0.43 -8.94 20.03
N ARG A 176 -0.14 -7.80 19.62
CA ARG A 176 -1.57 -7.47 19.78
C ARG A 176 -2.03 -6.71 18.54
N ILE A 177 -3.29 -6.91 18.13
CA ILE A 177 -3.88 -6.20 16.99
C ILE A 177 -3.94 -4.70 17.32
N GLN A 178 -3.18 -3.88 16.57
CA GLN A 178 -2.99 -2.45 16.84
C GLN A 178 -3.28 -1.63 15.59
N VAL A 179 -4.56 -1.30 15.35
CA VAL A 179 -4.96 -0.50 14.18
C VAL A 179 -5.10 0.97 14.55
N LEU A 180 -6.05 1.30 15.43
CA LEU A 180 -6.30 2.70 15.84
C LEU A 180 -5.24 3.25 16.80
N SER A 181 -4.60 2.40 17.59
CA SER A 181 -3.49 2.79 18.48
C SER A 181 -2.19 3.11 17.72
N ALA A 182 -2.12 2.81 16.43
CA ALA A 182 -0.99 3.21 15.57
C ALA A 182 -1.08 4.67 15.12
N PHE A 183 -2.27 5.29 15.17
CA PHE A 183 -2.50 6.66 14.71
C PHE A 183 -1.64 7.72 15.43
N PRO A 184 -1.51 7.68 16.77
CA PRO A 184 -0.59 8.57 17.48
C PRO A 184 0.87 8.31 17.11
N ARG A 185 1.25 7.06 16.80
CA ARG A 185 2.63 6.67 16.52
C ARG A 185 3.15 7.13 15.17
N THR A 186 2.26 7.44 14.22
CA THR A 186 2.64 8.06 12.94
C THR A 186 2.70 9.58 13.00
N ARG A 187 2.35 10.23 14.13
CA ARG A 187 2.46 11.70 14.26
C ARG A 187 3.92 12.12 14.13
N GLY A 188 4.21 13.00 13.18
CA GLY A 188 5.56 13.50 12.88
C GLY A 188 6.34 12.69 11.85
N ALA A 189 5.96 11.44 11.56
CA ALA A 189 6.65 10.60 10.56
C ALA A 189 5.95 10.56 9.19
N VAL A 190 4.76 11.17 9.05
CA VAL A 190 3.96 11.10 7.81
C VAL A 190 4.73 11.60 6.58
N LEU A 191 5.33 12.79 6.65
CA LEU A 191 6.07 13.35 5.50
C LEU A 191 7.29 12.50 5.15
N LEU A 192 7.97 11.95 6.16
CA LEU A 192 9.09 11.03 5.96
C LEU A 192 8.62 9.75 5.27
N LEU A 193 7.51 9.14 5.72
CA LEU A 193 6.95 7.93 5.12
C LEU A 193 6.44 8.17 3.69
N VAL A 194 5.85 9.34 3.42
CA VAL A 194 5.46 9.74 2.05
C VAL A 194 6.70 9.85 1.17
N ALA A 195 7.72 10.61 1.60
CA ALA A 195 8.94 10.81 0.82
C ALA A 195 9.67 9.49 0.55
N VAL A 196 9.83 8.65 1.58
CA VAL A 196 10.41 7.31 1.46
C VAL A 196 9.56 6.44 0.54
N GLY A 197 8.24 6.43 0.70
CA GLY A 197 7.33 5.68 -0.16
C GLY A 197 7.46 6.05 -1.62
N VAL A 198 7.47 7.35 -1.95
CA VAL A 198 7.65 7.86 -3.32
C VAL A 198 9.01 7.46 -3.89
N VAL A 199 10.09 7.63 -3.13
CA VAL A 199 11.43 7.30 -3.64
C VAL A 199 11.60 5.80 -3.86
N LEU A 200 11.07 4.97 -2.95
CA LEU A 200 11.16 3.52 -3.06
C LEU A 200 10.23 2.94 -4.13
N SER A 201 9.08 3.56 -4.39
CA SER A 201 8.16 3.13 -5.45
C SER A 201 8.56 3.67 -6.83
N ALA A 202 9.38 4.71 -6.91
CA ALA A 202 9.76 5.34 -8.18
C ALA A 202 10.31 4.34 -9.23
N PRO A 203 11.24 3.42 -8.92
CA PRO A 203 11.73 2.45 -9.90
C PRO A 203 10.61 1.55 -10.44
N ALA A 204 9.65 1.19 -9.58
CA ALA A 204 8.50 0.39 -9.96
C ALA A 204 7.54 1.17 -10.87
N CYS A 205 7.24 2.42 -10.52
CA CYS A 205 6.41 3.30 -11.34
C CYS A 205 7.04 3.57 -12.71
N ILE A 206 8.35 3.86 -12.76
CA ILE A 206 9.09 4.09 -14.01
C ILE A 206 9.00 2.85 -14.90
N LEU A 207 9.23 1.66 -14.35
CA LEU A 207 9.16 0.42 -15.12
C LEU A 207 7.76 0.18 -15.72
N VAL A 208 6.71 0.39 -14.92
CA VAL A 208 5.32 0.26 -15.39
C VAL A 208 5.01 1.29 -16.49
N MET A 209 5.46 2.53 -16.34
CA MET A 209 5.30 3.57 -17.36
C MET A 209 6.03 3.23 -18.66
N VAL A 210 7.25 2.71 -18.57
CA VAL A 210 8.05 2.29 -19.74
C VAL A 210 7.35 1.13 -20.46
N ILE A 211 6.87 0.12 -19.74
CA ILE A 211 6.13 -1.00 -20.33
C ILE A 211 4.86 -0.50 -21.03
N GLY A 212 4.08 0.36 -20.37
CA GLY A 212 2.87 0.95 -20.96
C GLY A 212 3.16 1.77 -22.21
N TYR A 213 4.23 2.58 -22.19
CA TYR A 213 4.66 3.37 -23.34
C TYR A 213 5.10 2.49 -24.51
N LEU A 214 5.93 1.47 -24.26
CA LEU A 214 6.36 0.52 -25.29
C LEU A 214 5.16 -0.22 -25.89
N SER A 215 4.19 -0.58 -25.07
CA SER A 215 2.95 -1.25 -25.55
C SER A 215 2.13 -0.33 -26.46
N ALA A 216 2.03 0.96 -26.11
CA ALA A 216 1.29 1.95 -26.89
C ALA A 216 1.98 2.32 -28.21
N VAL A 217 3.32 2.41 -28.22
CA VAL A 217 4.10 2.87 -29.39
C VAL A 217 4.51 1.73 -30.31
N ALA A 218 4.92 0.58 -29.76
CA ALA A 218 5.40 -0.55 -30.56
C ALA A 218 4.25 -1.44 -31.07
N GLY A 219 3.00 -1.16 -30.71
CA GLY A 219 1.83 -1.91 -31.16
C GLY A 219 1.90 -3.40 -30.81
N LEU A 220 2.64 -3.77 -29.75
CA LEU A 220 2.83 -5.15 -29.33
C LEU A 220 1.47 -5.72 -28.87
N PRO A 221 0.88 -6.69 -29.58
CA PRO A 221 -0.30 -7.36 -29.08
C PRO A 221 0.09 -8.20 -27.85
N ASP A 222 -0.74 -8.15 -26.82
CA ASP A 222 -0.74 -9.08 -25.69
C ASP A 222 0.45 -9.00 -24.69
N VAL A 223 0.85 -7.79 -24.32
CA VAL A 223 1.80 -7.53 -23.20
C VAL A 223 1.17 -7.67 -21.80
N ALA A 224 -0.15 -7.86 -21.71
CA ALA A 224 -0.90 -7.94 -20.46
C ALA A 224 -0.39 -9.04 -19.48
N PRO A 225 -0.11 -10.29 -19.90
CA PRO A 225 0.42 -11.31 -19.00
C PRO A 225 1.84 -11.00 -18.51
N VAL A 226 2.70 -10.50 -19.41
CA VAL A 226 4.10 -10.18 -19.09
C VAL A 226 4.19 -9.00 -18.11
N SER A 227 3.44 -7.93 -18.38
CA SER A 227 3.35 -6.77 -17.47
C SER A 227 2.81 -7.15 -16.09
N ARG A 228 1.82 -8.05 -16.02
CA ARG A 228 1.32 -8.58 -14.75
C ARG A 228 2.39 -9.36 -14.00
N LEU A 229 3.10 -10.28 -14.67
CA LEU A 229 4.17 -11.06 -14.05
C LEU A 229 5.28 -10.15 -13.51
N ILE A 230 5.73 -9.17 -14.31
CA ILE A 230 6.72 -8.18 -13.88
C ILE A 230 6.22 -7.41 -12.67
N GLY A 231 4.96 -6.97 -12.68
CA GLY A 231 4.33 -6.27 -11.55
C GLY A 231 4.35 -7.10 -10.27
N VAL A 232 3.95 -8.37 -10.33
CA VAL A 232 3.96 -9.28 -9.17
C VAL A 232 5.38 -9.51 -8.66
N VAL A 233 6.34 -9.78 -9.55
CA VAL A 233 7.74 -9.97 -9.17
C VAL A 233 8.30 -8.72 -8.48
N LEU A 234 8.02 -7.54 -9.04
CA LEU A 234 8.47 -6.26 -8.51
C LEU A 234 7.85 -5.95 -7.14
N VAL A 235 6.57 -6.28 -6.95
CA VAL A 235 5.90 -6.11 -5.65
C VAL A 235 6.49 -7.05 -4.60
N PHE A 236 6.56 -8.36 -4.88
CA PHE A 236 6.97 -9.36 -3.89
C PHE A 236 8.47 -9.39 -3.63
N PHE A 237 9.31 -9.22 -4.65
CA PHE A 237 10.76 -9.35 -4.51
C PHE A 237 11.47 -8.02 -4.32
N TYR A 238 10.84 -6.87 -4.57
CA TYR A 238 11.46 -5.56 -4.37
C TYR A 238 10.66 -4.68 -3.41
N LEU A 239 9.43 -4.32 -3.74
CA LEU A 239 8.69 -3.30 -2.99
C LEU A 239 8.35 -3.74 -1.57
N ILE A 240 7.78 -4.95 -1.39
CA ILE A 240 7.40 -5.49 -0.07
C ILE A 240 8.63 -5.59 0.86
N PRO A 241 9.76 -6.20 0.46
CA PRO A 241 10.96 -6.27 1.31
C PRO A 241 11.52 -4.89 1.70
N VAL A 242 11.69 -4.00 0.73
CA VAL A 242 12.30 -2.67 0.93
C VAL A 242 11.38 -1.81 1.80
N TRP A 243 10.07 -1.83 1.53
CA TRP A 243 9.07 -1.11 2.31
C TRP A 243 8.99 -1.63 3.75
N THR A 244 8.99 -2.95 3.94
CA THR A 244 8.97 -3.55 5.28
C THR A 244 10.20 -3.14 6.11
N ALA A 245 11.38 -3.19 5.51
CA ALA A 245 12.61 -2.77 6.19
C ALA A 245 12.60 -1.27 6.55
N ALA A 246 12.08 -0.42 5.67
CA ALA A 246 11.88 1.01 5.95
C ALA A 246 10.90 1.23 7.11
N LEU A 247 9.76 0.54 7.11
CA LEU A 247 8.76 0.65 8.19
C LEU A 247 9.32 0.20 9.54
N VAL A 248 10.10 -0.90 9.57
CA VAL A 248 10.75 -1.35 10.80
C VAL A 248 11.77 -0.31 11.31
N HIS A 249 12.54 0.30 10.40
CA HIS A 249 13.47 1.37 10.78
C HIS A 249 12.75 2.55 11.42
N VAL A 250 11.69 3.05 10.78
CA VAL A 250 10.85 4.15 11.31
C VAL A 250 10.24 3.75 12.65
N TYR A 251 9.68 2.54 12.75
CA TYR A 251 9.08 2.04 13.98
C TYR A 251 10.07 2.03 15.15
N ARG A 252 11.28 1.51 14.96
CA ARG A 252 12.32 1.45 16.01
C ARG A 252 12.82 2.82 16.48
N HIS A 253 12.80 3.83 15.60
CA HIS A 253 13.30 5.16 15.92
C HIS A 253 12.21 6.08 16.50
N HIS A 254 10.94 5.83 16.20
CA HIS A 254 9.83 6.68 16.65
C HIS A 254 9.01 6.08 17.81
N VAL A 255 9.20 4.81 18.14
CA VAL A 255 8.52 4.17 19.28
C VAL A 255 9.58 3.89 20.37
N PRO A 256 9.53 4.59 21.53
CA PRO A 256 10.40 4.29 22.65
C PRO A 256 10.22 2.82 23.09
N PRO A 257 11.29 2.13 23.49
CA PRO A 257 11.15 0.78 24.05
C PRO A 257 10.22 0.85 25.26
N THR A 258 9.20 -0.01 25.30
CA THR A 258 8.36 -0.17 26.47
C THR A 258 9.28 -0.53 27.64
N PRO A 259 9.26 0.19 28.78
CA PRO A 259 10.06 -0.19 29.94
C PRO A 259 9.66 -1.61 30.35
N ALA A 260 10.67 -2.44 30.64
CA ALA A 260 10.45 -3.80 31.11
C ALA A 260 9.53 -3.76 32.34
N PRO A 261 8.52 -4.64 32.43
CA PRO A 261 7.69 -4.76 33.63
C PRO A 261 8.61 -5.12 34.80
N GLY A 262 8.89 -4.14 35.66
CA GLY A 262 9.83 -4.28 36.78
C GLY A 262 10.73 -3.06 37.03
N SER A 263 10.84 -2.10 36.11
CA SER A 263 11.58 -0.86 36.37
C SER A 263 10.70 0.21 37.02
N VAL A 264 10.26 -0.04 38.25
CA VAL A 264 9.82 1.02 39.16
C VAL A 264 11.07 1.82 39.52
N ARG A 265 11.15 3.08 39.11
CA ARG A 265 12.13 4.01 39.67
C ARG A 265 11.70 4.30 41.11
N SER A 266 12.42 3.70 42.06
CA SER A 266 12.55 4.20 43.43
C SER A 266 13.29 5.52 43.44
#